data_AF-A0A6A4J2S9-F1
#
_entry.id   AF-A0A6A4J2S9-F1
#
_cell.length_a   1.000
_cell.length_b   1.000
_cell.length_c   1.000
_cell.angle_alpha   90.00
_cell.angle_beta   90.00
_cell.angle_gamma   90.00
#
_symmetry.space_group_name_H-M   'P 1'
#
loop_
_entity.id
_entity.type
_entity.pdbx_description
1 polymer ?
#
loop_
_entity_poly.entity_id
_entity_poly.type
_entity_poly.pdbx_seq_one_letter_code
_entity_poly.pdbx_strand_id
1 'polypeptide(L)'
;MLTLSFDCQKNFALPKIPDQSVYYSRQFYLYNFTIVQGSFKDALTKENVFIYTWGEHEYPKGSNEIASALLHRLTNTDFTGTTVLRCVADGCGGQNKNTTMMFMLQYWFAKHAPNNLKKIEAVFPIPGHSFIPPDRVFAQIEKKLKKIETLVEPSEFDNILSESGTVFKTGRDYTDHDWKKTSNAFLKPPAQWHFKFAPTKRFLETK
;
A
#
# COMPACT_ATOMS: atom_id res chain seq x y z
N MET A 1 2.97 3.92 20.33
CA MET A 1 2.97 4.45 18.94
C MET A 1 3.00 3.25 18.02
N LEU A 2 2.07 3.19 17.06
CA LEU A 2 1.99 2.11 16.07
C LEU A 2 2.50 2.65 14.74
N THR A 3 3.31 1.87 14.02
CA THR A 3 3.84 2.25 12.71
C THR A 3 3.30 1.30 11.65
N LEU A 4 2.73 1.85 10.59
CA LEU A 4 2.39 1.14 9.36
C LEU A 4 3.31 1.66 8.26
N SER A 5 4.10 0.77 7.68
CA SER A 5 4.92 1.09 6.50
C SER A 5 4.33 0.41 5.28
N PHE A 6 4.14 1.12 4.19
CA PHE A 6 3.50 0.55 3.01
C PHE A 6 4.11 1.02 1.71
N ASP A 7 4.08 0.12 0.72
CA ASP A 7 4.56 0.39 -0.62
C ASP A 7 3.91 -0.55 -1.63
N CYS A 8 4.01 -0.20 -2.92
CA CYS A 8 3.51 -1.01 -4.01
C CYS A 8 4.68 -1.56 -4.84
N GLN A 9 4.80 -2.88 -4.88
CA GLN A 9 5.85 -3.56 -5.63
C GLN A 9 5.80 -3.19 -7.12
N LYS A 10 6.94 -3.35 -7.81
CA LYS A 10 6.98 -3.36 -9.28
C LYS A 10 5.95 -4.33 -9.85
N ASN A 11 5.39 -4.01 -11.01
CA ASN A 11 4.38 -4.83 -11.66
C ASN A 11 4.96 -6.22 -11.95
N PHE A 12 4.21 -7.25 -11.61
CA PHE A 12 4.57 -8.61 -11.93
C PHE A 12 3.85 -9.02 -13.22
N ALA A 13 4.60 -9.44 -14.23
CA ALA A 13 4.08 -9.76 -15.54
C ALA A 13 3.82 -11.27 -15.66
N LEU A 14 2.62 -11.63 -16.14
CA LEU A 14 2.22 -12.99 -16.45
C LEU A 14 1.86 -13.15 -17.94
N PRO A 15 2.07 -14.34 -18.53
CA PRO A 15 2.76 -15.48 -17.93
C PRO A 15 4.28 -15.24 -17.85
N LYS A 16 4.94 -15.82 -16.84
CA LYS A 16 6.39 -15.90 -16.74
C LYS A 16 6.80 -17.26 -17.31
N ILE A 17 7.43 -17.28 -18.48
CA ILE A 17 7.89 -18.51 -19.15
C ILE A 17 9.29 -18.22 -19.70
N PRO A 18 10.25 -19.18 -19.66
CA PRO A 18 11.58 -19.01 -20.25
C PRO A 18 11.54 -19.16 -21.78
N ASP A 19 10.65 -18.44 -22.45
CA ASP A 19 10.52 -18.43 -23.91
C ASP A 19 10.55 -16.99 -24.45
N GLN A 20 11.28 -16.79 -25.55
CA GLN A 20 11.45 -15.47 -26.15
C GLN A 20 10.14 -14.94 -26.76
N SER A 21 9.20 -15.80 -27.16
CA SER A 21 7.93 -15.35 -27.73
C SER A 21 7.08 -14.57 -26.73
N VAL A 22 7.21 -14.87 -25.43
CA VAL A 22 6.46 -14.19 -24.35
C VAL A 22 6.89 -12.73 -24.20
N TYR A 23 8.15 -12.41 -24.51
CA TYR A 23 8.63 -11.03 -24.52
C TYR A 23 7.90 -10.15 -25.54
N TYR A 24 7.48 -10.74 -26.66
CA TYR A 24 6.73 -10.04 -27.72
C TYR A 24 5.21 -10.13 -27.54
N SER A 25 4.76 -10.89 -26.55
CA SER A 25 3.34 -11.08 -26.26
C SER A 25 2.86 -10.05 -25.23
N ARG A 26 1.57 -9.70 -25.27
CA ARG A 26 0.98 -8.83 -24.25
C ARG A 26 0.95 -9.60 -22.93
N GLN A 27 1.75 -9.13 -21.98
CA GLN A 27 1.76 -9.66 -20.63
C GLN A 27 0.69 -8.95 -19.78
N PHE A 28 0.09 -9.73 -18.88
CA PHE A 28 -0.91 -9.29 -17.93
C PHE A 28 -0.24 -8.92 -16.61
N TYR A 29 -0.53 -7.74 -16.07
CA TYR A 29 0.06 -7.30 -14.80
C TYR A 29 -0.75 -7.71 -13.58
N LEU A 30 -0.04 -8.28 -12.61
CA LEU A 30 -0.45 -8.42 -11.22
C LEU A 30 0.20 -7.34 -10.37
N TYR A 31 -0.58 -6.80 -9.44
CA TYR A 31 -0.16 -5.78 -8.50
C TYR A 31 -0.08 -6.37 -7.09
N ASN A 32 0.93 -5.92 -6.35
CA ASN A 32 1.16 -6.31 -4.97
C ASN A 32 1.44 -5.04 -4.15
N PHE A 33 0.49 -4.67 -3.28
CA PHE A 33 0.62 -3.61 -2.32
C PHE A 33 0.78 -4.20 -0.92
N THR A 34 1.90 -3.94 -0.26
CA THR A 34 2.20 -4.54 1.04
C THR A 34 2.22 -3.49 2.12
N ILE A 35 1.51 -3.75 3.21
CA ILE A 35 1.53 -2.99 4.45
C ILE A 35 2.19 -3.85 5.53
N VAL A 36 3.23 -3.32 6.15
CA VAL A 36 3.92 -3.92 7.28
C VAL A 36 3.60 -3.12 8.54
N GLN A 37 3.07 -3.80 9.55
CA GLN A 37 2.87 -3.27 10.88
C GLN A 37 4.10 -3.51 11.74
N GLY A 38 4.64 -2.44 12.33
CA GLY A 38 5.80 -2.53 13.23
C GLY A 38 7.00 -1.70 12.77
N SER A 39 8.12 -1.92 13.44
CA SER A 39 9.39 -1.27 13.21
C SER A 39 10.22 -2.00 12.15
N PHE A 40 11.20 -1.30 11.59
CA PHE A 40 12.14 -1.87 10.62
C PHE A 40 12.91 -3.09 11.15
N LYS A 41 13.13 -3.17 12.47
CA LYS A 41 13.87 -4.25 13.13
C LYS A 41 13.02 -5.49 13.40
N ASP A 42 11.70 -5.39 13.28
CA ASP A 42 10.82 -6.50 13.63
C ASP A 42 10.97 -7.64 12.62
N ALA A 43 10.73 -8.86 13.10
CA ALA A 43 10.65 -10.03 12.23
C ALA A 43 9.43 -9.88 11.32
N LEU A 44 9.56 -10.27 10.05
CA LEU A 44 8.46 -10.25 9.10
C LEU A 44 7.71 -11.58 9.24
N THR A 45 6.46 -11.51 9.69
CA THR A 45 5.59 -12.66 9.95
C THR A 45 4.21 -12.44 9.33
N LYS A 46 3.36 -13.47 9.29
CA LYS A 46 2.02 -13.33 8.68
C LYS A 46 1.10 -12.41 9.47
N GLU A 47 1.37 -12.23 10.76
CA GLU A 47 0.60 -11.39 11.67
C GLU A 47 0.91 -9.90 11.50
N ASN A 48 2.03 -9.55 10.86
CA ASN A 48 2.44 -8.16 10.68
C ASN A 48 2.72 -7.75 9.24
N VAL A 49 2.76 -8.70 8.30
CA VAL A 49 2.82 -8.42 6.86
C VAL A 49 1.45 -8.69 6.23
N PHE A 50 0.85 -7.65 5.68
CA PHE A 50 -0.43 -7.70 5.00
C PHE A 50 -0.26 -7.32 3.53
N ILE A 51 -0.67 -8.21 2.65
CA ILE A 51 -0.48 -8.12 1.21
C ILE A 51 -1.84 -7.93 0.55
N TYR A 52 -1.97 -6.90 -0.28
CA TYR A 52 -3.16 -6.59 -1.07
C TYR A 52 -2.82 -6.80 -2.53
N THR A 53 -3.53 -7.70 -3.21
CA THR A 53 -3.22 -8.06 -4.60
C THR A 53 -4.46 -8.08 -5.48
N TRP A 54 -4.28 -7.65 -6.72
CA TRP A 54 -5.29 -7.61 -7.76
C TRP A 54 -4.62 -7.61 -9.14
N GLY A 55 -5.39 -7.97 -10.15
CA GLY A 55 -4.95 -7.94 -11.54
C GLY A 55 -5.36 -6.68 -12.29
N GLU A 56 -4.64 -6.36 -13.38
CA GLU A 56 -4.97 -5.22 -14.25
C GLU A 56 -6.38 -5.29 -14.88
N HIS A 57 -6.93 -6.49 -15.00
CA HIS A 57 -8.28 -6.74 -15.51
C HIS A 57 -9.38 -6.47 -14.47
N GLU A 58 -9.03 -6.47 -13.18
CA GLU A 58 -9.96 -6.25 -12.08
C GLU A 58 -10.01 -4.76 -11.71
N TYR A 59 -8.85 -4.18 -11.41
CA TYR A 59 -8.73 -2.78 -10.99
C TYR A 59 -7.43 -2.14 -11.50
N PRO A 60 -7.39 -0.81 -11.73
CA PRO A 60 -6.17 -0.12 -12.10
C PRO A 60 -5.17 -0.08 -10.94
N LYS A 61 -3.92 0.27 -11.24
CA LYS A 61 -2.89 0.57 -10.22
C LYS A 61 -2.93 2.06 -9.86
N GLY A 62 -3.86 2.47 -9.02
CA GLY A 62 -4.06 3.88 -8.67
C GLY A 62 -4.10 4.17 -7.17
N SER A 63 -4.25 5.45 -6.85
CA SER A 63 -4.39 5.91 -5.47
C SER A 63 -5.71 5.53 -4.81
N ASN A 64 -6.75 5.17 -5.58
CA ASN A 64 -8.02 4.69 -5.02
C ASN A 64 -7.80 3.33 -4.38
N GLU A 65 -7.22 2.38 -5.11
CA GLU A 65 -7.01 1.01 -4.66
C GLU A 65 -6.07 0.97 -3.44
N ILE A 66 -5.02 1.78 -3.49
CA ILE A 66 -4.05 1.91 -2.38
C ILE A 66 -4.71 2.53 -1.14
N ALA A 67 -5.51 3.59 -1.30
CA ALA A 67 -6.22 4.21 -0.19
C ALA A 67 -7.29 3.27 0.40
N SER A 68 -8.01 2.52 -0.43
CA SER A 68 -8.98 1.51 -0.02
C SER A 68 -8.33 0.37 0.76
N ALA A 69 -7.19 -0.14 0.28
CA ALA A 69 -6.41 -1.17 0.98
C ALA A 69 -5.90 -0.67 2.34
N LEU A 70 -5.42 0.56 2.41
CA LEU A 70 -4.98 1.15 3.69
C LEU A 70 -6.17 1.36 4.63
N LEU A 71 -7.33 1.84 4.14
CA LEU A 71 -8.54 1.93 4.97
C LEU A 71 -8.93 0.56 5.55
N HIS A 72 -8.95 -0.48 4.71
CA HIS A 72 -9.25 -1.83 5.15
C HIS A 72 -8.28 -2.27 6.25
N ARG A 73 -6.98 -2.00 6.09
CA ARG A 73 -6.00 -2.31 7.14
C ARG A 73 -6.27 -1.55 8.42
N LEU A 74 -6.49 -0.23 8.33
CA LEU A 74 -6.74 0.63 9.48
C LEU A 74 -7.98 0.17 10.25
N THR A 75 -9.08 -0.13 9.58
CA THR A 75 -10.32 -0.59 10.25
C THR A 75 -10.15 -1.95 10.93
N ASN A 76 -9.23 -2.79 10.45
CA ASN A 76 -8.96 -4.11 11.01
C ASN A 76 -7.72 -4.16 11.92
N THR A 77 -7.11 -3.03 12.29
CA THR A 77 -5.93 -2.99 13.16
C THR A 77 -6.36 -2.69 14.60
N ASP A 78 -5.80 -3.44 15.55
CA ASP A 78 -5.96 -3.11 16.97
C ASP A 78 -5.07 -1.91 17.35
N PHE A 79 -5.72 -0.86 17.85
CA PHE A 79 -5.07 0.36 18.34
C PHE A 79 -5.11 0.47 19.87
N THR A 80 -5.42 -0.60 20.59
CA THR A 80 -5.38 -0.62 22.05
C THR A 80 -4.02 -0.13 22.56
N GLY A 81 -4.03 0.85 23.46
CA GLY A 81 -2.81 1.48 23.98
C GLY A 81 -2.04 2.37 23.00
N THR A 82 -2.56 2.62 21.78
CA THR A 82 -1.88 3.45 20.78
C THR A 82 -2.41 4.88 20.77
N THR A 83 -1.55 5.86 21.03
CA THR A 83 -1.90 7.30 20.97
C THR A 83 -1.51 7.97 19.66
N VAL A 84 -0.49 7.43 18.97
CA VAL A 84 0.06 7.97 17.72
C VAL A 84 0.17 6.85 16.70
N LEU A 85 -0.44 7.06 15.53
CA LEU A 85 -0.27 6.24 14.33
C LEU A 85 0.72 6.92 13.41
N ARG A 86 1.76 6.21 13.00
CA ARG A 86 2.71 6.65 11.99
C ARG A 86 2.53 5.84 10.71
N CYS A 87 2.23 6.53 9.62
CA CYS A 87 2.17 5.97 8.28
C CYS A 87 3.46 6.35 7.54
N VAL A 88 4.25 5.37 7.09
CA VAL A 88 5.48 5.60 6.34
C VAL A 88 5.32 5.01 4.95
N ALA A 89 5.52 5.81 3.92
CA ALA A 89 5.36 5.36 2.54
C ALA A 89 6.28 6.10 1.58
N ASP A 90 6.50 5.52 0.41
CA ASP A 90 7.28 6.17 -0.63
C ASP A 90 6.62 7.49 -1.12
N GLY A 91 7.41 8.33 -1.79
CA GLY A 91 6.95 9.63 -2.28
C GLY A 91 6.16 9.58 -3.58
N CYS A 92 5.68 8.42 -4.05
CA CYS A 92 5.08 8.27 -5.37
C CYS A 92 3.72 8.98 -5.46
N GLY A 93 3.63 10.00 -6.31
CA GLY A 93 2.41 10.82 -6.46
C GLY A 93 1.20 10.04 -7.00
N GLY A 94 1.43 9.08 -7.89
CA GLY A 94 0.34 8.26 -8.45
C GLY A 94 -0.26 7.27 -7.45
N GLN A 95 0.41 7.04 -6.32
CA GLN A 95 0.14 5.93 -5.41
C GLN A 95 -0.03 6.40 -3.97
N ASN A 96 1.08 6.74 -3.30
CA ASN A 96 1.11 6.96 -1.85
C ASN A 96 1.07 8.44 -1.46
N LYS A 97 1.74 9.34 -2.20
CA LYS A 97 1.86 10.76 -1.84
C LYS A 97 0.95 11.66 -2.68
N ASN A 98 -0.35 11.62 -2.38
CA ASN A 98 -1.36 12.45 -3.05
C ASN A 98 -2.47 12.89 -2.08
N THR A 99 -3.32 13.82 -2.55
CA THR A 99 -4.47 14.32 -1.78
C THR A 99 -5.48 13.23 -1.46
N THR A 100 -5.63 12.22 -2.32
CA THR A 100 -6.51 11.08 -2.12
C THR A 100 -6.14 10.30 -0.85
N MET A 101 -4.85 9.96 -0.70
CA MET A 101 -4.31 9.28 0.48
C MET A 101 -4.49 10.11 1.74
N MET A 102 -4.13 11.40 1.69
CA MET A 102 -4.29 12.30 2.84
C MET A 102 -5.76 12.46 3.24
N PHE A 103 -6.66 12.59 2.27
CA PHE A 103 -8.09 12.68 2.52
C PHE A 103 -8.63 11.41 3.18
N MET A 104 -8.24 10.23 2.69
CA MET A 104 -8.66 8.95 3.27
C MET A 104 -8.19 8.82 4.73
N LEU A 105 -6.92 9.16 5.01
CA LEU A 105 -6.39 9.17 6.38
C LEU A 105 -7.19 10.09 7.29
N GLN A 106 -7.47 11.32 6.84
CA GLN A 106 -8.26 12.28 7.60
C GLN A 106 -9.71 11.82 7.80
N TYR A 107 -10.32 11.23 6.78
CA TYR A 107 -11.66 10.66 6.85
C TYR A 107 -11.74 9.54 7.89
N TRP A 108 -10.83 8.55 7.81
CA TRP A 108 -10.75 7.46 8.78
C TRP A 108 -10.49 8.00 10.17
N PHE A 109 -9.55 8.95 10.29
CA PHE A 109 -9.22 9.56 11.56
C PHE A 109 -10.44 10.19 12.18
N ALA A 110 -11.17 11.03 11.44
CA ALA A 110 -12.34 11.73 11.95
C ALA A 110 -13.51 10.80 12.32
N LYS A 111 -13.79 9.76 11.51
CA LYS A 111 -15.02 8.96 11.60
C LYS A 111 -14.89 7.62 12.29
N HIS A 112 -13.72 6.99 12.22
CA HIS A 112 -13.54 5.58 12.60
C HIS A 112 -12.43 5.35 13.62
N ALA A 113 -11.44 6.24 13.70
CA ALA A 113 -10.34 6.05 14.65
C ALA A 113 -10.82 6.08 16.10
N PRO A 114 -10.27 5.20 16.96
CA PRO A 114 -10.69 5.11 18.35
C PRO A 114 -10.23 6.33 19.15
N ASN A 115 -10.95 6.64 20.22
CA ASN A 115 -10.76 7.86 21.02
C ASN A 115 -9.37 8.01 21.64
N ASN A 116 -8.66 6.90 21.87
CA ASN A 116 -7.28 6.92 22.38
C ASN A 116 -6.27 7.38 21.32
N LEU A 117 -6.58 7.27 20.03
CA LEU A 117 -5.71 7.75 18.96
C LEU A 117 -5.86 9.27 18.83
N LYS A 118 -4.77 10.01 19.11
CA LYS A 118 -4.75 11.47 19.13
C LYS A 118 -4.04 12.08 17.94
N LYS A 119 -3.24 11.30 17.23
CA LYS A 119 -2.39 11.82 16.16
C LYS A 119 -2.13 10.80 15.06
N ILE A 120 -2.18 11.27 13.81
CA ILE A 120 -1.63 10.57 12.64
C ILE A 120 -0.42 11.33 12.12
N GLU A 121 0.65 10.61 11.81
CA GLU A 121 1.87 11.12 11.19
C GLU A 121 2.08 10.41 9.85
N ALA A 122 1.81 11.08 8.73
CA ALA A 122 2.18 10.56 7.41
C ALA A 122 3.59 11.06 7.05
N VAL A 123 4.52 10.14 6.86
CA VAL A 123 5.95 10.39 6.61
C VAL A 123 6.31 9.85 5.24
N PHE A 124 6.82 10.73 4.38
CA PHE A 124 7.29 10.43 3.03
C PHE A 124 8.80 10.64 2.95
N PRO A 125 9.60 9.56 3.05
CA PRO A 125 11.05 9.67 3.06
C PRO A 125 11.63 10.20 1.74
N ILE A 126 12.92 10.56 1.78
CA ILE A 126 13.60 11.07 0.58
C ILE A 126 13.98 9.87 -0.31
N PRO A 127 13.63 9.90 -1.61
CA PRO A 127 14.01 8.84 -2.54
C PRO A 127 15.52 8.57 -2.50
N GLY A 128 15.91 7.30 -2.51
CA GLY A 128 17.33 6.87 -2.53
C GLY A 128 18.01 6.72 -1.17
N HIS A 129 17.38 7.14 -0.07
CA HIS A 129 17.97 7.04 1.28
C HIS A 129 17.03 6.38 2.30
N SER A 130 16.05 5.62 1.84
CA SER A 130 14.99 5.12 2.72
C SER A 130 14.57 3.73 2.30
N PHE A 131 15.10 2.74 3.01
CA PHE A 131 14.60 1.38 2.97
C PHE A 131 13.43 1.27 3.94
N ILE A 132 12.25 0.95 3.42
CA ILE A 132 11.05 0.73 4.22
C ILE A 132 10.80 -0.76 4.38
N PRO A 133 10.15 -1.22 5.47
CA PRO A 133 9.92 -2.64 5.72
C PRO A 133 9.31 -3.44 4.55
N PRO A 134 8.36 -2.89 3.75
CA PRO A 134 7.86 -3.57 2.55
C PRO A 134 8.95 -3.98 1.54
N ASP A 135 10.02 -3.21 1.39
CA ASP A 135 11.14 -3.53 0.49
C ASP A 135 11.77 -4.88 0.81
N ARG A 136 11.86 -5.22 2.11
CA ARG A 136 12.38 -6.51 2.56
C ARG A 136 11.44 -7.65 2.19
N VAL A 137 10.13 -7.44 2.30
CA VAL A 137 9.10 -8.41 1.89
C VAL A 137 9.19 -8.64 0.37
N PHE A 138 9.27 -7.57 -0.42
CA PHE A 138 9.44 -7.66 -1.87
C PHE A 138 10.72 -8.41 -2.26
N ALA A 139 11.84 -8.12 -1.60
CA ALA A 139 13.08 -8.84 -1.84
C ALA A 139 12.97 -10.35 -1.54
N GLN A 140 12.22 -10.75 -0.52
CA GLN A 140 11.95 -12.16 -0.22
C GLN A 140 11.07 -12.81 -1.30
N ILE A 141 9.98 -12.15 -1.69
CA ILE A 141 9.07 -12.61 -2.75
C ILE A 141 9.83 -12.75 -4.07
N GLU A 142 10.63 -11.75 -4.45
CA GLU A 142 11.42 -11.79 -5.70
C GLU A 142 12.46 -12.91 -5.70
N LYS A 143 13.11 -13.19 -4.57
CA LYS A 143 14.04 -14.32 -4.44
C LYS A 143 13.34 -15.66 -4.66
N LYS A 144 12.10 -15.82 -4.21
CA LYS A 144 11.29 -17.02 -4.47
C LYS A 144 10.87 -17.09 -5.93
N LEU A 145 10.31 -16.00 -6.45
CA LEU A 145 9.89 -15.91 -7.86
C LEU A 145 11.04 -16.16 -8.83
N LYS A 146 12.27 -15.77 -8.52
CA LYS A 146 13.45 -16.05 -9.37
C LYS A 146 13.74 -17.54 -9.52
N LYS A 147 13.40 -18.37 -8.53
CA LYS A 147 13.62 -19.82 -8.56
C LYS A 147 12.54 -20.58 -9.36
N ILE A 148 11.42 -19.93 -9.64
CA ILE A 148 10.30 -20.52 -10.37
C ILE A 148 10.44 -20.10 -11.83
N GLU A 149 10.72 -21.06 -12.71
CA GLU A 149 10.94 -20.76 -14.14
C GLU A 149 9.65 -20.40 -14.85
N THR A 150 8.58 -21.17 -14.58
CA THR A 150 7.28 -21.03 -15.22
C THR A 150 6.22 -20.69 -14.17
N LEU A 151 5.48 -19.60 -14.41
CA LEU A 151 4.29 -19.23 -13.63
C LEU A 151 3.26 -18.65 -14.59
N VAL A 152 2.07 -19.25 -14.64
CA VAL A 152 1.06 -18.92 -15.64
C VAL A 152 -0.20 -18.41 -14.97
N GLU A 153 -0.63 -19.06 -13.89
CA GLU A 153 -1.89 -18.72 -13.25
C GLU A 153 -1.70 -17.66 -12.14
N PRO A 154 -2.62 -16.68 -12.02
CA PRO A 154 -2.62 -15.75 -10.89
C PRO A 154 -2.72 -16.42 -9.52
N SER A 155 -3.38 -17.57 -9.43
CA SER A 155 -3.51 -18.40 -8.21
C SER A 155 -2.14 -18.84 -7.67
N GLU A 156 -1.21 -19.20 -8.56
CA GLU A 156 0.16 -19.58 -8.18
C GLU A 156 0.92 -18.40 -7.57
N PHE A 157 0.69 -17.19 -8.09
CA PHE A 157 1.26 -15.97 -7.53
C PHE A 157 0.74 -15.72 -6.11
N ASP A 158 -0.56 -15.89 -5.89
CA ASP A 158 -1.19 -15.72 -4.58
C ASP A 158 -0.64 -16.68 -3.53
N ASN A 159 -0.41 -17.93 -3.93
CA ASN A 159 0.19 -18.94 -3.05
C ASN A 159 1.59 -18.48 -2.58
N ILE A 160 2.41 -17.94 -3.49
CA ILE A 160 3.74 -17.42 -3.15
C ILE A 160 3.65 -16.21 -2.21
N LEU A 161 2.72 -15.30 -2.47
CA LEU A 161 2.48 -14.14 -1.61
C LEU A 161 2.04 -14.58 -0.20
N SER A 162 1.19 -15.60 -0.09
CA SER A 162 0.66 -16.13 1.18
C SER A 162 1.74 -16.72 2.09
N GLU A 163 2.89 -17.11 1.54
CA GLU A 163 4.03 -17.55 2.33
C GLU A 163 4.77 -16.39 3.01
N SER A 164 4.63 -15.17 2.48
CA SER A 164 5.32 -13.97 2.96
C SER A 164 4.45 -13.05 3.81
N GLY A 165 3.13 -13.24 3.80
CA GLY A 165 2.20 -12.44 4.60
C GLY A 165 0.76 -12.93 4.49
N THR A 166 -0.15 -12.24 5.18
CA THR A 166 -1.59 -12.45 5.02
C THR A 166 -2.08 -11.72 3.77
N VAL A 167 -2.72 -12.44 2.83
CA VAL A 167 -3.13 -11.92 1.52
C VAL A 167 -4.61 -11.53 1.51
N PHE A 168 -4.91 -10.40 0.88
CA PHE A 168 -6.25 -9.87 0.63
C PHE A 168 -6.43 -9.53 -0.85
N LYS A 169 -7.63 -9.79 -1.37
CA LYS A 169 -8.05 -9.58 -2.75
C LYS A 169 -8.97 -8.38 -2.89
N THR A 170 -8.57 -7.41 -3.71
CA THR A 170 -9.40 -6.23 -4.02
C THR A 170 -10.71 -6.66 -4.68
N GLY A 171 -11.83 -6.12 -4.20
CA GLY A 171 -13.17 -6.43 -4.71
C GLY A 171 -13.77 -7.75 -4.20
N ARG A 172 -13.01 -8.56 -3.46
CA ARG A 172 -13.50 -9.81 -2.84
C ARG A 172 -13.48 -9.71 -1.32
N ASP A 173 -12.31 -9.43 -0.74
CA ASP A 173 -12.14 -9.35 0.71
C ASP A 173 -12.48 -7.95 1.26
N TYR A 174 -12.37 -6.93 0.41
CA TYR A 174 -12.73 -5.55 0.72
C TYR A 174 -13.16 -4.81 -0.55
N THR A 175 -13.92 -3.73 -0.36
CA THR A 175 -14.45 -2.91 -1.46
C THR A 175 -13.49 -1.79 -1.81
N ASP A 176 -13.29 -1.55 -3.11
CA ASP A 176 -12.61 -0.33 -3.58
C ASP A 176 -13.59 0.85 -3.57
N HIS A 177 -13.11 2.01 -3.12
CA HIS A 177 -13.87 3.25 -3.08
C HIS A 177 -13.25 4.31 -3.99
N ASP A 178 -14.11 5.15 -4.60
CA ASP A 178 -13.66 6.28 -5.40
C ASP A 178 -13.25 7.47 -4.52
N TRP A 179 -12.09 7.33 -3.87
CA TRP A 179 -11.49 8.34 -3.03
C TRP A 179 -11.08 9.58 -3.83
N LYS A 180 -10.67 9.44 -5.08
CA LYS A 180 -10.32 10.56 -5.96
C LYS A 180 -11.51 11.50 -6.12
N LYS A 181 -12.66 10.97 -6.54
CA LYS A 181 -13.88 11.78 -6.69
C LYS A 181 -14.29 12.44 -5.38
N THR A 182 -14.26 11.67 -4.29
CA THR A 182 -14.63 12.18 -2.95
C THR A 182 -13.67 13.28 -2.50
N SER A 183 -12.36 13.05 -2.59
CA SER A 183 -11.34 14.03 -2.19
C SER A 183 -11.43 15.33 -3.00
N ASN A 184 -11.70 15.25 -4.31
CA ASN A 184 -11.86 16.43 -5.16
C ASN A 184 -13.13 17.24 -4.83
N ALA A 185 -14.16 16.60 -4.29
CA ALA A 185 -15.39 17.29 -3.88
C ALA A 185 -15.21 18.07 -2.56
N PHE A 186 -14.33 17.61 -1.66
CA PHE A 186 -14.13 18.19 -0.33
C PHE A 186 -12.88 19.07 -0.20
N LEU A 187 -11.79 18.73 -0.90
CA LEU A 187 -10.53 19.44 -0.80
C LEU A 187 -10.40 20.49 -1.91
N LYS A 188 -9.88 21.67 -1.53
CA LYS A 188 -9.39 22.64 -2.52
C LYS A 188 -8.21 22.03 -3.28
N PRO A 189 -7.97 22.43 -4.54
CA PRO A 189 -6.76 22.05 -5.25
C PRO A 189 -5.50 22.40 -4.45
N PRO A 190 -4.43 21.57 -4.48
CA PRO A 190 -3.20 21.83 -3.72
C PRO A 190 -2.56 23.20 -3.96
N ALA A 191 -2.77 23.79 -5.14
CA ALA A 191 -2.28 25.13 -5.48
C ALA A 191 -2.90 26.25 -4.64
N GLN A 192 -4.07 26.01 -4.03
CA GLN A 192 -4.79 26.96 -3.19
C GLN A 192 -4.55 26.73 -1.68
N TRP A 193 -3.66 25.81 -1.33
CA TRP A 193 -3.33 25.54 0.07
C TRP A 193 -2.36 26.59 0.60
N HIS A 194 -2.42 26.85 1.90
CA HIS A 194 -1.51 27.79 2.58
C HIS A 194 -0.07 27.24 2.71
N PHE A 195 0.18 26.02 2.25
CA PHE A 195 1.49 25.39 2.18
C PHE A 195 1.63 24.55 0.90
N LYS A 196 2.87 24.30 0.48
CA LYS A 196 3.15 23.53 -0.74
C LYS A 196 3.12 22.02 -0.45
N PHE A 197 2.25 21.27 -1.12
CA PHE A 197 2.11 19.82 -0.92
C PHE A 197 3.36 19.02 -1.34
N ALA A 198 3.90 19.30 -2.53
CA ALA A 198 5.01 18.54 -3.12
C ALA A 198 6.30 18.49 -2.26
N PRO A 199 6.81 19.61 -1.70
CA PRO A 199 7.99 19.56 -0.85
C PRO A 199 7.75 18.96 0.54
N THR A 200 6.49 18.94 1.03
CA THR A 200 6.16 18.43 2.36
C THR A 200 6.54 16.96 2.51
N LYS A 201 7.36 16.65 3.51
CA LYS A 201 7.80 15.28 3.81
C LYS A 201 7.03 14.63 4.95
N ARG A 202 6.34 15.44 5.75
CA ARG A 202 5.58 14.97 6.90
C ARG A 202 4.29 15.75 7.05
N PHE A 203 3.19 15.04 7.17
CA PHE A 203 1.89 15.60 7.49
C PHE A 203 1.50 15.13 8.89
N LEU A 204 0.96 16.06 9.68
CA LEU A 204 0.55 15.81 11.05
C LEU A 204 -0.94 16.15 11.16
N GLU A 205 -1.73 15.18 11.59
CA GLU A 205 -3.15 15.36 11.86
C GLU A 205 -3.39 15.08 13.34
N THR A 206 -4.08 15.98 14.02
CA THR A 206 -4.32 15.92 15.48
C THR A 206 -5.79 16.19 15.77
N LYS A 207 -6.32 15.56 16.83
CA LYS A 207 -7.64 15.82 17.41
C LYS A 207 -7.52 16.40 18.81
#